data_AF-A0AAX4IAT1-F1
#
_entry.id   AF-A0AAX4IAT1-F1
#
_cell.length_a   1.000
_cell.length_b   1.000
_cell.length_c   1.000
_cell.angle_alpha   90.00
_cell.angle_beta   90.00
_cell.angle_gamma   90.00
#
_symmetry.space_group_name_H-M   'P 1'
#
loop_
_entity.id
_entity.type
_entity.pdbx_description
1 polymer ?
#
loop_
_entity_poly.entity_id
_entity_poly.type
_entity_poly.pdbx_seq_one_letter_code
_entity_poly.pdbx_strand_id
1 'polypeptide(L)'
;MKARLKVTGEDFEVVRVEEKCSRHLSLEQHIHAFDVAAPATVGIMHYGAATSSFSPTIPESILVRDVLEPLIKKTTKVYIQLLLFGTQVEGWVLETSIAGTILSDSTLDAHRTPAGCYPAEPNLAHKHLQVTQLITAGKQAVKWAQDAMLDLRSMEQVRSELKFCGARGTTGTQASFLGIFQGDSTECDAQASRFRRPLHRPMGTDLPKMRLLADAVFIDLDKCD
;
A
#
# COMPACT_ATOMS: atom_id res chain seq x y z
N MET A 1 -12.81 21.67 18.25
CA MET A 1 -12.12 20.64 17.43
C MET A 1 -12.63 20.53 16.00
N LYS A 2 -13.92 20.27 15.71
CA LYS A 2 -14.40 20.04 14.32
C LYS A 2 -14.15 21.18 13.33
N ALA A 3 -14.05 22.43 13.81
CA ALA A 3 -13.81 23.61 12.97
C ALA A 3 -12.35 23.77 12.48
N ARG A 4 -11.37 23.09 13.12
CA ARG A 4 -9.93 23.13 12.80
C ARG A 4 -9.39 21.71 12.57
N LEU A 5 -10.07 20.96 11.70
CA LEU A 5 -9.72 19.56 11.40
C LEU A 5 -8.67 19.42 10.28
N LYS A 6 -8.45 20.49 9.50
CA LYS A 6 -7.48 20.56 8.41
C LYS A 6 -6.32 21.44 8.83
N VAL A 7 -5.10 20.95 8.64
CA VAL A 7 -3.86 21.72 8.83
C VAL A 7 -3.69 22.65 7.64
N THR A 8 -3.37 23.91 7.89
CA THR A 8 -3.19 24.98 6.91
C THR A 8 -1.74 25.43 6.83
N GLY A 9 -1.38 26.16 5.77
CA GLY A 9 -0.03 26.73 5.60
C GLY A 9 0.41 27.62 6.76
N GLU A 10 -0.53 28.36 7.35
CA GLU A 10 -0.27 29.26 8.49
C GLU A 10 0.19 28.50 9.74
N ASP A 11 -0.35 27.29 9.96
CA ASP A 11 0.02 26.46 11.11
C ASP A 11 1.50 26.03 11.03
N PHE A 12 2.03 25.84 9.81
CA PHE A 12 3.44 25.49 9.61
C PHE A 12 4.41 26.63 9.91
N GLU A 13 3.99 27.89 9.75
CA GLU A 13 4.85 29.03 10.10
C GLU A 13 5.03 29.15 11.62
N VAL A 14 3.97 28.87 12.38
CA VAL A 14 4.02 28.81 13.85
C VAL A 14 5.00 27.70 14.29
N VAL A 15 4.84 26.50 13.72
CA VAL A 15 5.74 25.36 14.00
C VAL A 15 7.19 25.72 13.68
N ARG A 16 7.46 26.37 12.55
CA ARG A 16 8.83 26.75 12.14
C ARG A 16 9.52 27.65 13.16
N VAL A 17 8.78 28.60 13.73
CA VAL A 17 9.30 29.51 14.76
C VAL A 17 9.57 28.75 16.05
N GLU A 18 8.65 27.88 16.47
CA GLU A 18 8.76 27.10 17.70
C GLU A 18 9.86 26.04 17.63
N GLU A 19 10.03 25.37 16.49
CA GLU A 19 11.10 24.38 16.27
C GLU A 19 12.47 25.03 16.42
N LYS A 20 12.62 26.25 15.89
CA LYS A 20 13.84 27.03 16.00
C LYS A 20 14.18 27.39 17.46
N CYS A 21 13.16 27.64 18.28
CA CYS A 21 13.32 28.00 19.68
C CYS A 21 13.61 26.79 20.59
N SER A 22 12.86 25.70 20.44
CA SER A 22 12.85 24.61 21.42
C SER A 22 13.94 23.55 21.22
N ARG A 23 14.55 23.43 20.01
CA ARG A 23 15.60 22.44 19.67
C ARG A 23 15.26 20.96 20.01
N HIS A 24 14.01 20.65 20.34
CA HIS A 24 13.47 19.31 20.59
C HIS A 24 12.65 18.82 19.37
N LEU A 25 12.35 17.51 19.31
CA LEU A 25 11.63 16.88 18.20
C LEU A 25 10.29 17.58 17.91
N SER A 26 10.00 17.73 16.62
CA SER A 26 8.89 18.47 16.00
C SER A 26 7.48 18.26 16.57
N LEU A 27 7.23 17.17 17.31
CA LEU A 27 5.89 16.84 17.76
C LEU A 27 5.32 17.88 18.74
N GLU A 28 6.12 18.31 19.72
CA GLU A 28 5.64 19.23 20.76
C GLU A 28 5.27 20.60 20.16
N GLN A 29 6.01 21.05 19.15
CA GLN A 29 5.72 22.27 18.41
C GLN A 29 4.45 22.13 17.55
N HIS A 30 4.25 20.96 16.91
CA HIS A 30 3.00 20.70 16.20
C HIS A 30 1.78 20.67 17.14
N ILE A 31 1.94 20.17 18.37
CA ILE A 31 0.88 20.22 19.39
C ILE A 31 0.61 21.66 19.81
N HIS A 32 1.67 22.44 20.09
CA HIS A 32 1.52 23.82 20.52
C HIS A 32 0.90 24.70 19.42
N ALA A 33 1.35 24.58 18.18
CA ALA A 33 0.73 25.25 17.04
C ALA A 33 -0.76 24.91 16.88
N PHE A 34 -1.14 23.64 17.10
CA PHE A 34 -2.55 23.24 17.07
C PHE A 34 -3.35 23.82 18.25
N ASP A 35 -2.76 23.90 19.44
CA ASP A 35 -3.39 24.51 20.62
C ASP A 35 -3.61 26.02 20.43
N VAL A 36 -2.69 26.72 19.75
CA VAL A 36 -2.87 28.11 19.33
C VAL A 36 -4.05 28.24 18.36
N ALA A 37 -4.16 27.32 17.39
CA ALA A 37 -5.26 27.31 16.42
C ALA A 37 -6.61 26.89 17.03
N ALA A 38 -6.60 26.08 18.10
CA ALA A 38 -7.79 25.57 18.77
C ALA A 38 -7.66 25.59 20.31
N PRO A 39 -7.81 26.76 20.96
CA PRO A 39 -7.55 26.92 22.40
C PRO A 39 -8.36 25.99 23.33
N ALA A 40 -9.50 25.47 22.86
CA ALA A 40 -10.31 24.51 23.60
C ALA A 40 -9.66 23.12 23.77
N THR A 41 -8.53 22.84 23.11
CA THR A 41 -7.83 21.55 23.18
C THR A 41 -6.62 21.56 24.09
N VAL A 42 -6.26 22.75 24.59
CA VAL A 42 -5.12 22.97 25.47
C VAL A 42 -5.25 22.06 26.69
N GLY A 43 -4.21 21.27 26.94
CA GLY A 43 -4.14 20.33 28.07
C GLY A 43 -4.86 18.99 27.85
N ILE A 44 -5.57 18.81 26.74
CA ILE A 44 -6.23 17.54 26.37
C ILE A 44 -5.53 16.88 25.17
N MET A 45 -4.97 17.68 24.27
CA MET A 45 -4.25 17.15 23.11
C MET A 45 -2.99 16.38 23.55
N HIS A 46 -2.76 15.20 22.95
CA HIS A 46 -1.65 14.30 23.28
C HIS A 46 -1.62 13.80 24.74
N TYR A 47 -2.69 14.05 25.51
CA TYR A 47 -2.77 13.66 26.92
C TYR A 47 -2.56 12.15 27.09
N GLY A 48 -1.56 11.77 27.90
CA GLY A 48 -1.22 10.37 28.17
C GLY A 48 -0.34 9.66 27.16
N ALA A 49 -0.24 10.19 25.94
CA ALA A 49 0.84 9.81 25.05
C ALA A 49 2.11 10.49 25.58
N ALA A 50 2.82 9.83 26.50
CA ALA A 50 4.09 10.33 27.02
C ALA A 50 5.24 10.26 25.98
N THR A 51 4.90 10.09 24.70
CA THR A 51 5.82 9.76 23.64
C THR A 51 5.64 10.58 22.40
N SER A 52 6.75 11.22 22.03
CA SER A 52 7.00 11.65 20.67
C SER A 52 6.85 10.51 19.63
N SER A 53 7.01 9.23 20.00
CA SER A 53 6.88 8.06 19.11
C SER A 53 5.46 7.56 18.85
N PHE A 54 4.45 7.96 19.64
CA PHE A 54 3.04 7.63 19.36
C PHE A 54 2.54 8.32 18.09
N SER A 55 3.05 9.52 17.83
CA SER A 55 2.61 10.37 16.72
C SER A 55 3.28 10.14 15.36
N PRO A 56 4.52 9.64 15.19
CA PRO A 56 5.09 9.33 13.88
C PRO A 56 4.77 7.90 13.42
N THR A 57 4.78 6.92 14.32
CA THR A 57 4.62 5.50 13.94
C THR A 57 3.24 5.17 13.36
N ILE A 58 2.19 5.87 13.82
CA ILE A 58 0.82 5.69 13.30
C ILE A 58 0.66 6.34 11.91
N PRO A 59 1.05 7.61 11.68
CA PRO A 59 1.10 8.19 10.34
C PRO A 59 2.02 7.47 9.36
N GLU A 60 3.15 6.94 9.80
CA GLU A 60 4.05 6.14 8.93
C GLU A 60 3.36 4.87 8.44
N SER A 61 2.66 4.14 9.31
CA SER A 61 1.88 2.97 8.89
C SER A 61 0.66 3.33 8.04
N ILE A 62 0.02 4.48 8.28
CA ILE A 62 -1.00 5.05 7.38
C ILE A 62 -0.40 5.37 6.01
N LEU A 63 0.77 5.99 5.97
CA LEU A 63 1.46 6.36 4.74
C LEU A 63 1.84 5.11 3.94
N VAL A 64 2.40 4.08 4.60
CA VAL A 64 2.70 2.80 3.96
C VAL A 64 1.45 2.20 3.31
N ARG A 65 0.31 2.19 4.00
CA ARG A 65 -0.96 1.74 3.40
C ARG A 65 -1.35 2.58 2.20
N ASP A 66 -1.37 3.89 2.36
CA ASP A 66 -1.87 4.82 1.34
C ASP A 66 -0.99 4.79 0.08
N VAL A 67 0.30 4.44 0.22
CA VAL A 67 1.24 4.20 -0.87
C VAL A 67 1.08 2.80 -1.49
N LEU A 68 0.77 1.77 -0.71
CA LEU A 68 0.57 0.40 -1.22
C LEU A 68 -0.62 0.31 -2.19
N GLU A 69 -1.71 1.03 -1.94
CA GLU A 69 -2.91 1.01 -2.79
C GLU A 69 -2.63 1.42 -4.26
N PRO A 70 -2.03 2.60 -4.56
CA PRO A 70 -1.69 2.97 -5.92
C PRO A 70 -0.58 2.11 -6.51
N LEU A 71 0.34 1.57 -5.70
CA LEU A 71 1.37 0.63 -6.17
C LEU A 71 0.72 -0.65 -6.70
N ILE A 72 -0.16 -1.28 -5.92
CA ILE A 72 -0.90 -2.48 -6.33
C ILE A 72 -1.65 -2.23 -7.63
N LYS A 73 -2.38 -1.10 -7.74
CA LYS A 73 -3.12 -0.75 -8.97
C LYS A 73 -2.22 -0.62 -10.21
N LYS A 74 -1.06 0.03 -10.07
CA LYS A 74 -0.10 0.20 -11.18
C LYS A 74 0.54 -1.12 -11.57
N THR A 75 0.96 -1.93 -10.60
CA THR A 75 1.55 -3.24 -10.87
C THR A 75 0.54 -4.20 -11.49
N THR A 76 -0.73 -4.17 -11.05
CA THR A 76 -1.82 -4.91 -11.69
C THR A 76 -1.98 -4.55 -13.15
N LYS A 77 -1.91 -3.26 -13.50
CA LYS A 77 -1.97 -2.80 -14.88
C LYS A 77 -0.83 -3.38 -15.72
N VAL A 78 0.39 -3.35 -15.20
CA VAL A 78 1.58 -3.93 -15.87
C VAL A 78 1.43 -5.43 -16.05
N TYR A 79 1.00 -6.16 -15.02
CA TYR A 79 0.74 -7.60 -15.07
C TYR A 79 -0.27 -7.96 -16.17
N ILE A 80 -1.40 -7.25 -16.22
CA ILE A 80 -2.44 -7.47 -17.25
C ILE A 80 -1.89 -7.19 -18.65
N GLN A 81 -1.12 -6.11 -18.83
CA GLN A 81 -0.53 -5.78 -20.13
C GLN A 81 0.48 -6.84 -20.60
N LEU A 82 1.33 -7.35 -19.70
CA LEU A 82 2.28 -8.43 -20.01
C LEU A 82 1.56 -9.74 -20.35
N LEU A 83 0.51 -10.09 -19.61
CA LEU A 83 -0.31 -11.26 -19.91
C LEU A 83 -1.01 -11.14 -21.26
N LEU A 84 -1.67 -10.02 -21.53
CA LEU A 84 -2.37 -9.78 -22.80
C LEU A 84 -1.40 -9.86 -24.00
N PHE A 85 -0.17 -9.39 -23.83
CA PHE A 85 0.88 -9.54 -24.85
C PHE A 85 1.31 -11.00 -25.01
N GLY A 86 1.48 -11.74 -23.91
CA GLY A 86 1.86 -13.16 -23.93
C GLY A 86 0.81 -14.11 -24.51
N THR A 87 -0.48 -13.86 -24.29
CA THR A 87 -1.57 -14.75 -24.76
C THR A 87 -1.89 -14.58 -26.25
N GLN A 88 -1.40 -13.51 -26.89
CA GLN A 88 -1.50 -13.32 -28.33
C GLN A 88 -0.66 -14.32 -29.16
N VAL A 89 0.18 -15.14 -28.51
CA VAL A 89 1.06 -16.13 -29.18
C VAL A 89 0.30 -17.37 -29.63
N GLU A 90 -0.75 -17.80 -28.94
CA GLU A 90 -1.28 -19.17 -29.12
C GLU A 90 -2.82 -19.31 -29.11
N GLY A 91 -3.58 -18.23 -29.26
CA GLY A 91 -5.05 -18.34 -29.27
C GLY A 91 -5.64 -18.77 -27.92
N TRP A 92 -4.88 -18.63 -26.84
CA TRP A 92 -5.40 -18.71 -25.47
C TRP A 92 -6.33 -17.53 -25.26
N VAL A 93 -7.60 -17.76 -25.51
CA VAL A 93 -8.68 -16.89 -25.05
C VAL A 93 -8.70 -17.03 -23.53
N LEU A 94 -7.95 -16.16 -22.85
CA LEU A 94 -8.32 -15.74 -21.49
C LEU A 94 -9.81 -15.45 -21.56
N GLU A 95 -10.64 -16.20 -20.82
CA GLU A 95 -12.09 -15.99 -20.81
C GLU A 95 -12.35 -14.48 -20.66
N THR A 96 -12.80 -13.88 -21.76
CA THR A 96 -12.95 -12.44 -21.96
C THR A 96 -13.95 -11.80 -21.00
N SER A 97 -14.65 -12.64 -20.23
CA SER A 97 -15.52 -12.25 -19.11
C SER A 97 -14.78 -11.47 -18.01
N ILE A 98 -13.51 -11.83 -17.73
CA ILE A 98 -12.77 -11.22 -16.62
C ILE A 98 -12.05 -9.92 -17.05
N ALA A 99 -11.52 -9.88 -18.27
CA ALA A 99 -10.91 -8.68 -18.84
C ALA A 99 -11.92 -7.53 -18.98
N GLY A 100 -13.16 -7.82 -19.41
CA GLY A 100 -14.20 -6.80 -19.59
C GLY A 100 -14.64 -6.12 -18.28
N THR A 101 -14.54 -6.80 -17.14
CA THR A 101 -14.90 -6.22 -15.84
C THR A 101 -13.82 -5.25 -15.34
N ILE A 102 -12.54 -5.61 -15.46
CA ILE A 102 -11.41 -4.77 -15.02
C ILE A 102 -11.19 -3.57 -15.96
N LEU A 103 -11.52 -3.73 -17.25
CA LEU A 103 -11.38 -2.68 -18.27
C LEU A 103 -12.48 -1.62 -18.25
N SER A 104 -13.61 -1.86 -17.57
CA SER A 104 -14.75 -0.93 -17.61
C SER A 104 -14.53 0.38 -16.83
N ASP A 105 -13.56 0.41 -15.90
CA ASP A 105 -13.45 1.49 -14.91
C ASP A 105 -12.11 2.26 -14.98
N SER A 106 -11.24 1.95 -15.92
CA SER A 106 -10.03 2.73 -16.15
C SER A 106 -9.90 3.11 -17.61
N THR A 107 -9.55 4.38 -17.81
CA THR A 107 -8.92 4.96 -19.00
C THR A 107 -7.60 4.26 -19.31
N LEU A 108 -7.62 2.94 -19.48
CA LEU A 108 -6.72 2.22 -20.35
C LEU A 108 -7.10 2.70 -21.74
N ASP A 109 -6.60 3.88 -22.09
CA ASP A 109 -6.33 4.20 -23.48
C ASP A 109 -5.58 3.00 -24.01
N ALA A 110 -6.33 2.18 -24.72
CA ALA A 110 -5.78 1.17 -25.57
C ALA A 110 -4.92 1.94 -26.57
N HIS A 111 -3.66 2.15 -26.22
CA HIS A 111 -2.62 1.86 -27.17
C HIS A 111 -2.81 0.39 -27.52
N ARG A 112 -3.78 0.18 -28.43
CA ARG A 112 -3.94 -0.96 -29.29
C ARG A 112 -2.51 -1.24 -29.75
N THR A 113 -1.87 -2.21 -29.11
CA THR A 113 -0.61 -2.75 -29.62
C THR A 113 -0.91 -3.06 -31.08
N PRO A 114 -0.13 -2.51 -32.03
CA PRO A 114 -0.43 -2.66 -33.44
C PRO A 114 -0.67 -4.14 -33.71
N ALA A 115 -1.84 -4.45 -34.29
CA ALA A 115 -2.20 -5.79 -34.69
C ALA A 115 -1.14 -6.28 -35.68
N GLY A 116 -0.21 -7.10 -35.19
CA GLY A 116 0.92 -7.62 -35.94
C GLY A 116 1.79 -8.41 -34.99
N CYS A 117 1.66 -9.73 -35.08
CA CYS A 117 2.51 -10.88 -34.73
C CYS A 117 3.81 -10.78 -33.88
N TYR A 118 4.15 -9.68 -33.20
CA TYR A 118 5.32 -9.55 -32.32
C TYR A 118 5.45 -10.63 -31.23
N PRO A 119 4.36 -11.11 -30.59
CA PRO A 119 4.48 -12.09 -29.52
C PRO A 119 5.05 -13.42 -29.99
N ALA A 120 4.72 -13.84 -31.23
CA ALA A 120 5.17 -15.09 -31.83
C ALA A 120 6.52 -14.97 -32.55
N GLU A 121 7.14 -13.78 -32.57
CA GLU A 121 8.44 -13.60 -33.19
C GLU A 121 9.52 -14.39 -32.43
N PRO A 122 10.34 -15.18 -33.14
CA PRO A 122 11.46 -15.88 -32.53
C PRO A 122 12.52 -14.86 -32.09
N ASN A 123 12.95 -14.97 -30.84
CA ASN A 123 13.97 -14.17 -30.18
C ASN A 123 15.05 -15.10 -29.61
N LEU A 124 16.30 -14.64 -29.60
CA LEU A 124 17.42 -15.35 -29.00
C LEU A 124 17.33 -15.28 -27.47
N ALA A 125 17.23 -16.43 -26.81
CA ALA A 125 17.33 -16.48 -25.35
C ALA A 125 18.78 -16.32 -24.89
N HIS A 126 18.96 -15.61 -23.78
CA HIS A 126 20.28 -15.40 -23.18
C HIS A 126 20.38 -16.07 -21.80
N LYS A 127 21.42 -16.88 -21.59
CA LYS A 127 21.82 -17.41 -20.27
C LYS A 127 23.26 -16.99 -20.01
N HIS A 128 23.56 -16.49 -18.83
CA HIS A 128 24.88 -15.90 -18.51
C HIS A 128 25.34 -14.84 -19.54
N LEU A 129 24.39 -14.08 -20.10
CA LEU A 129 24.61 -13.12 -21.19
C LEU A 129 25.15 -13.74 -22.51
N GLN A 130 25.04 -15.06 -22.66
CA GLN A 130 25.37 -15.78 -23.90
C GLN A 130 24.11 -16.30 -24.57
N VAL A 131 24.12 -16.31 -25.90
CA VAL A 131 23.02 -16.82 -26.72
C VAL A 131 22.84 -18.31 -26.49
N THR A 132 21.58 -18.75 -26.41
CA THR A 132 21.21 -20.16 -26.21
C THR A 132 20.15 -20.60 -27.23
N GLN A 133 19.02 -21.12 -26.77
CA GLN A 133 17.92 -21.60 -27.62
C GLN A 133 17.04 -20.43 -28.10
N LEU A 134 16.27 -20.66 -29.16
CA LEU A 134 15.23 -19.73 -29.60
C LEU A 134 14.04 -19.81 -28.65
N ILE A 135 13.52 -18.65 -28.27
CA ILE A 135 12.27 -18.48 -27.51
C ILE A 135 11.40 -17.48 -28.25
N THR A 136 10.13 -17.33 -27.89
CA THR A 136 9.29 -16.24 -28.42
C THR A 136 9.36 -15.01 -27.51
N ALA A 137 9.16 -13.83 -28.07
CA ALA A 137 9.02 -12.60 -27.28
C ALA A 137 7.87 -12.72 -26.25
N GLY A 138 6.79 -13.43 -26.60
CA GLY A 138 5.70 -13.72 -25.68
C GLY A 138 6.09 -14.63 -24.51
N LYS A 139 6.89 -15.68 -24.73
CA LYS A 139 7.40 -16.54 -23.63
C LYS A 139 8.24 -15.74 -22.62
N GLN A 140 9.03 -14.79 -23.11
CA GLN A 140 9.78 -13.86 -22.26
C GLN A 140 8.86 -12.92 -21.46
N ALA A 141 7.80 -12.38 -22.09
CA ALA A 141 6.84 -11.51 -21.43
C ALA A 141 6.01 -12.22 -20.35
N VAL A 142 5.61 -13.47 -20.59
CA VAL A 142 4.92 -14.32 -19.60
C VAL A 142 5.81 -14.54 -18.37
N LYS A 143 7.12 -14.72 -18.56
CA LYS A 143 8.06 -14.84 -17.45
C LYS A 143 8.10 -13.56 -16.59
N TRP A 144 8.12 -12.38 -17.22
CA TRP A 144 8.01 -11.11 -16.48
C TRP A 144 6.65 -10.94 -15.80
N ALA A 145 5.57 -11.45 -16.42
CA ALA A 145 4.25 -11.44 -15.80
C ALA A 145 4.21 -12.31 -14.53
N GLN A 146 4.90 -13.46 -14.53
CA GLN A 146 5.04 -14.31 -13.35
C GLN A 146 5.74 -13.57 -12.20
N ASP A 147 6.84 -12.87 -12.47
CA ASP A 147 7.53 -12.06 -11.45
C ASP A 147 6.60 -10.96 -10.90
N ALA A 148 5.91 -10.23 -11.78
CA ALA A 148 4.95 -9.19 -11.38
C ALA A 148 3.79 -9.72 -10.54
N MET A 149 3.33 -10.95 -10.81
CA MET A 149 2.30 -11.64 -10.03
C MET A 149 2.76 -12.01 -8.63
N LEU A 150 4.01 -12.47 -8.48
CA LEU A 150 4.61 -12.76 -7.17
C LEU A 150 4.74 -11.50 -6.33
N ASP A 151 5.16 -10.39 -6.94
CA ASP A 151 5.23 -9.08 -6.29
C ASP A 151 3.85 -8.59 -5.83
N LEU A 152 2.82 -8.75 -6.68
CA LEU A 152 1.43 -8.40 -6.32
C LEU A 152 0.95 -9.17 -5.09
N ARG A 153 1.18 -10.49 -5.04
CA ARG A 153 0.83 -11.32 -3.87
C ARG A 153 1.57 -10.86 -2.62
N SER A 154 2.85 -10.52 -2.73
CA SER A 154 3.64 -10.02 -1.60
C SER A 154 3.10 -8.69 -1.06
N MET A 155 2.79 -7.74 -1.95
CA MET A 155 2.21 -6.45 -1.55
C MET A 155 0.84 -6.59 -0.90
N GLU A 156 -0.01 -7.50 -1.40
CA GLU A 156 -1.30 -7.82 -0.80
C GLU A 156 -1.15 -8.43 0.60
N GLN A 157 -0.17 -9.32 0.78
CA GLN A 157 0.13 -9.91 2.08
C GLN A 157 0.55 -8.83 3.07
N VAL A 158 1.54 -8.00 2.72
CA VAL A 158 2.03 -6.90 3.56
C VAL A 158 0.87 -5.98 3.94
N ARG A 159 0.01 -5.64 2.98
CA ARG A 159 -1.18 -4.82 3.24
C ARG A 159 -2.15 -5.48 4.22
N SER A 160 -2.39 -6.78 4.09
CA SER A 160 -3.32 -7.52 4.96
C SER A 160 -2.81 -7.69 6.38
N GLU A 161 -1.49 -7.80 6.54
CA GLU A 161 -0.82 -8.04 7.82
C GLU A 161 -0.41 -6.75 8.55
N LEU A 162 -0.54 -5.59 7.89
CA LEU A 162 -0.15 -4.29 8.45
C LEU A 162 -0.97 -3.97 9.71
N LYS A 163 -0.27 -3.85 10.83
CA LYS A 163 -0.84 -3.58 12.15
C LYS A 163 -0.37 -2.24 12.69
N PHE A 164 -1.26 -1.53 13.36
CA PHE A 164 -0.89 -0.36 14.14
C PHE A 164 -0.20 -0.75 15.45
N CYS A 165 0.85 -0.01 15.81
CA CYS A 165 1.51 -0.13 17.11
C CYS A 165 0.55 0.20 18.28
N GLY A 166 -0.39 1.11 18.06
CA GLY A 166 -1.38 1.56 19.06
C GLY A 166 -0.78 2.44 20.16
N ALA A 167 -1.57 2.73 21.19
CA ALA A 167 -1.16 3.53 22.35
C ALA A 167 -0.32 2.69 23.32
N ARG A 168 1.02 2.75 23.18
CA ARG A 168 1.97 1.86 23.88
C ARG A 168 2.91 2.58 24.88
N GLY A 169 3.02 3.91 24.84
CA GLY A 169 3.97 4.68 25.66
C GLY A 169 5.44 4.57 25.20
N THR A 170 6.38 5.13 25.98
CA THR A 170 7.83 5.28 25.67
C THR A 170 8.55 3.98 25.46
N THR A 171 8.33 3.02 26.35
CA THR A 171 9.04 1.75 26.38
C THR A 171 8.14 0.57 26.00
N GLY A 172 6.94 0.84 25.48
CA GLY A 172 5.98 -0.19 25.11
C GLY A 172 5.14 -0.76 26.27
N THR A 173 5.36 -0.29 27.50
CA THR A 173 4.73 -0.78 28.74
C THR A 173 3.42 -0.08 29.11
N GLN A 174 2.99 0.93 28.36
CA GLN A 174 1.77 1.72 28.62
C GLN A 174 1.72 2.42 30.00
N ALA A 175 2.85 2.57 30.69
CA ALA A 175 2.91 3.12 32.05
C ALA A 175 2.25 4.51 32.19
N SER A 176 2.36 5.36 31.17
CA SER A 176 1.73 6.68 31.15
C SER A 176 0.21 6.61 31.12
N PHE A 177 -0.36 5.70 30.33
CA PHE A 177 -1.80 5.48 30.26
C PHE A 177 -2.31 4.84 31.55
N LEU A 178 -1.56 3.91 32.13
CA LEU A 178 -1.92 3.28 33.40
C LEU A 178 -2.04 4.29 34.55
N GLY A 179 -1.17 5.32 34.56
CA GLY A 179 -1.27 6.43 35.51
C GLY A 179 -2.54 7.26 35.33
N ILE A 180 -2.99 7.47 34.08
CA ILE A 180 -4.23 8.22 33.77
C ILE A 180 -5.47 7.42 34.17
N PHE A 181 -5.45 6.12 33.93
CA PHE A 181 -6.55 5.22 34.30
C PHE A 181 -6.46 4.72 35.75
N GLN A 182 -5.65 5.35 36.60
CA GLN A 182 -5.56 5.04 38.03
C GLN A 182 -5.25 3.55 38.32
N GLY A 183 -4.48 2.89 37.45
CA GLY A 183 -4.11 1.48 37.58
C GLY A 183 -5.03 0.49 36.85
N ASP A 184 -6.07 0.94 36.15
CA ASP A 184 -6.96 0.06 35.39
C ASP A 184 -6.32 -0.38 34.06
N SER A 185 -5.88 -1.64 34.01
CA SER A 185 -5.30 -2.25 32.80
C SER A 185 -6.34 -2.56 31.74
N THR A 186 -7.61 -2.77 32.11
CA THR A 186 -8.66 -3.14 31.17
C THR A 186 -9.03 -1.98 30.26
N GLU A 187 -9.08 -0.76 30.80
CA GLU A 187 -9.27 0.46 30.01
C GLU A 187 -8.06 0.79 29.15
N CYS A 188 -6.83 0.52 29.63
CA CYS A 188 -5.61 0.67 28.81
C CYS A 188 -5.66 -0.24 27.57
N ASP A 189 -6.04 -1.50 27.74
CA ASP A 189 -6.18 -2.46 26.66
C ASP A 189 -7.36 -2.11 25.74
N ALA A 190 -8.48 -1.65 26.30
CA ALA A 190 -9.62 -1.18 25.54
C ALA A 190 -9.23 0.02 24.66
N GLN A 191 -8.50 1.00 25.18
CA GLN A 191 -8.01 2.13 24.40
C GLN A 191 -7.05 1.67 23.30
N ALA A 192 -6.09 0.80 23.60
CA ALA A 192 -5.16 0.26 22.61
C ALA A 192 -5.91 -0.49 21.49
N SER A 193 -6.95 -1.26 21.82
CA SER A 193 -7.75 -1.99 20.83
C SER A 193 -8.53 -1.06 19.89
N ARG A 194 -9.00 0.10 20.39
CA ARG A 194 -9.69 1.11 19.56
C ARG A 194 -8.80 1.66 18.45
N PHE A 195 -7.50 1.80 18.71
CA PHE A 195 -6.48 2.20 17.72
C PHE A 195 -6.00 1.05 16.83
N ARG A 196 -6.12 -0.21 17.28
CA ARG A 196 -5.73 -1.42 16.50
C ARG A 196 -6.78 -1.87 15.50
N ARG A 197 -7.82 -1.08 15.23
CA ARG A 197 -8.82 -1.46 14.23
C ARG A 197 -8.13 -1.79 12.89
N PRO A 198 -8.46 -2.93 12.26
CA PRO A 198 -7.81 -3.35 11.03
C PRO A 198 -7.83 -2.23 10.01
N LEU A 199 -6.68 -2.00 9.40
CA LEU A 199 -6.49 -0.95 8.43
C LEU A 199 -7.24 -1.19 7.11
N HIS A 200 -7.85 -2.38 6.98
CA HIS A 200 -8.66 -2.75 5.85
C HIS A 200 -9.87 -1.79 5.78
N ARG A 201 -9.83 -0.86 4.81
CA ARG A 201 -11.04 -0.70 4.00
C ARG A 201 -11.06 -1.91 3.09
N PRO A 202 -12.22 -2.59 2.91
CA PRO A 202 -12.35 -3.42 1.72
C PRO A 202 -11.99 -2.52 0.54
N MET A 203 -11.01 -2.95 -0.26
CA MET A 203 -10.82 -2.38 -1.59
C MET A 203 -12.21 -2.47 -2.27
N GLY A 204 -12.58 -1.48 -3.09
CA GLY A 204 -13.73 -1.63 -3.98
C GLY A 204 -13.66 -3.02 -4.65
N THR A 205 -14.83 -3.58 -4.94
CA THR A 205 -15.20 -4.98 -5.31
C THR A 205 -14.30 -5.78 -6.29
N ASP A 206 -13.11 -5.32 -6.64
CA ASP A 206 -12.33 -5.75 -7.80
C ASP A 206 -11.26 -6.81 -7.47
N LEU A 207 -10.72 -6.86 -6.24
CA LEU A 207 -9.64 -7.80 -5.91
C LEU A 207 -10.01 -9.26 -5.60
N PRO A 208 -11.19 -9.60 -5.05
CA PRO A 208 -11.58 -11.01 -4.91
C PRO A 208 -11.56 -11.76 -6.24
N LYS A 209 -11.81 -11.03 -7.35
CA LYS A 209 -11.74 -11.54 -8.72
C LYS A 209 -10.29 -11.75 -9.19
N MET A 210 -9.32 -10.96 -8.69
CA MET A 210 -7.90 -11.12 -9.01
C MET A 210 -7.23 -12.31 -8.30
N ARG A 211 -7.65 -12.63 -7.07
CA ARG A 211 -7.15 -13.81 -6.36
C ARG A 211 -7.54 -15.12 -7.06
N LEU A 212 -8.75 -15.19 -7.61
CA LEU A 212 -9.21 -16.29 -8.46
C LEU A 212 -8.44 -16.37 -9.79
N LEU A 213 -8.08 -15.23 -10.39
CA LEU A 213 -7.24 -15.17 -11.60
C LEU A 213 -5.83 -15.72 -11.36
N ALA A 214 -5.20 -15.37 -10.24
CA ALA A 214 -3.86 -15.78 -9.91
C ALA A 214 -3.75 -17.30 -9.65
N ASP A 215 -4.79 -17.90 -9.08
CA ASP A 215 -4.83 -19.34 -8.80
C ASP A 215 -5.24 -20.17 -10.04
N ALA A 216 -5.95 -19.56 -11.00
CA ALA A 216 -6.30 -20.17 -12.28
C ALA A 216 -5.15 -20.13 -13.31
N VAL A 217 -4.22 -19.19 -13.18
CA VAL A 217 -3.05 -19.01 -14.08
C VAL A 217 -1.82 -19.69 -13.45
N PHE A 218 -1.93 -20.97 -13.13
CA PHE A 218 -0.74 -21.81 -13.01
C PHE A 218 -0.35 -22.19 -14.45
N ILE A 219 0.51 -21.37 -15.06
CA ILE A 219 1.05 -21.65 -16.38
C ILE A 219 1.96 -22.85 -16.22
N ASP A 220 1.47 -24.01 -16.65
CA ASP A 220 2.21 -25.26 -16.72
C ASP A 220 3.28 -25.11 -17.81
N LEU A 221 4.41 -24.49 -17.43
CA LEU A 221 5.53 -24.17 -18.32
C LEU A 221 6.17 -25.42 -18.95
N ASP A 222 5.88 -26.60 -18.38
CA ASP A 222 6.33 -27.92 -18.86
C ASP A 222 5.52 -28.44 -20.06
N LYS A 223 4.44 -27.75 -20.47
CA LYS A 223 3.70 -28.05 -21.72
C LYS A 223 4.14 -27.21 -22.93
N CYS A 224 5.18 -26.40 -22.78
CA CYS A 224 5.74 -25.54 -23.84
C CYS A 224 6.94 -26.18 -24.56
N ASP A 225 6.89 -27.50 -24.80
CA ASP A 225 7.83 -28.25 -25.63
C ASP A 225 7.26 -28.49 -27.05
#